data_AF-A0A9D3XSW4-F1
#
_entry.id   AF-A0A9D3XSW4-F1
#
_cell.length_a   1.000
_cell.length_b   1.000
_cell.length_c   1.000
_cell.angle_alpha   90.00
_cell.angle_beta   90.00
_cell.angle_gamma   90.00
#
_symmetry.space_group_name_H-M   'P 1'
#
loop_
_entity.id
_entity.type
_entity.pdbx_description
1 polymer ?
#
loop_
_entity_poly.entity_id
_entity_poly.type
_entity_poly.pdbx_seq_one_letter_code
_entity_poly.pdbx_strand_id
1 'polypeptide(L)'
;MPPVITILEEKFHLQVGGMYTYGKLVQGKVQAMVCRKPICYSWSVFKTNQDICREHSGQIKGEGCLAVMLDTKVYNLTLQNSYQFRLDAVASLEESGTGLEFNTTTQTCRVTSSIIHSSFWIISTTSQDHHTVGWLKLNSASGIPLNTKVFLTVYYRGKMQTETYLMDHTGVASFTLDTSPWRDSDKVSS
;
A
#
# COMPACT_ATOMS: atom_id res chain seq x y z
N MET A 1 -8.32 8.00 7.05
CA MET A 1 -8.26 7.30 5.75
C MET A 1 -7.07 6.34 5.80
N PRO A 2 -7.16 5.10 5.29
CA PRO A 2 -6.02 4.20 5.26
C PRO A 2 -4.84 4.82 4.47
N PRO A 3 -3.59 4.51 4.84
CA PRO A 3 -2.42 5.04 4.16
C PRO A 3 -2.26 4.46 2.74
N VAL A 4 -2.76 3.24 2.51
CA VAL A 4 -2.71 2.55 1.23
C VAL A 4 -3.96 1.68 1.04
N ILE A 5 -4.46 1.62 -0.19
CA ILE A 5 -5.51 0.71 -0.64
C ILE A 5 -5.10 0.04 -1.94
N THR A 6 -5.63 -1.16 -2.20
CA THR A 6 -5.43 -1.85 -3.47
C THR A 6 -6.52 -1.51 -4.48
N ILE A 7 -6.22 -1.67 -5.78
CA ILE A 7 -7.23 -1.53 -6.86
C ILE A 7 -8.37 -2.56 -6.78
N LEU A 8 -8.20 -3.63 -5.99
CA LEU A 8 -9.19 -4.69 -5.82
C LEU A 8 -10.17 -4.40 -4.68
N GLU A 9 -9.83 -3.47 -3.78
CA GLU A 9 -10.73 -3.08 -2.70
C GLU A 9 -11.92 -2.33 -3.28
N GLU A 10 -13.13 -2.80 -2.97
CA GLU A 10 -14.37 -2.13 -3.40
C GLU A 10 -14.72 -0.95 -2.50
N LYS A 11 -14.32 -1.00 -1.21
CA LYS A 11 -14.69 0.00 -0.21
C LYS A 11 -13.61 0.19 0.83
N PHE A 12 -13.51 1.41 1.36
CA PHE A 12 -12.61 1.73 2.48
C PHE A 12 -13.23 2.77 3.42
N HIS A 13 -12.70 2.85 4.65
CA HIS A 13 -13.22 3.73 5.68
C HIS A 13 -12.51 5.09 5.69
N LEU A 14 -13.31 6.16 5.65
CA LEU A 14 -12.90 7.51 6.01
C LEU A 14 -13.41 7.82 7.42
N GLN A 15 -12.51 8.18 8.31
CA GLN A 15 -12.85 8.63 9.66
C GLN A 15 -12.32 10.05 9.85
N VAL A 16 -13.18 10.96 10.28
CA VAL A 16 -12.87 12.37 10.53
C VAL A 16 -13.45 12.76 11.88
N GLY A 17 -12.61 13.34 12.73
CA GLY A 17 -13.01 13.86 14.03
C GLY A 17 -11.99 14.89 14.51
N GLY A 18 -12.37 15.61 15.56
CA GLY A 18 -11.52 16.60 16.20
C GLY A 18 -11.48 16.35 17.69
N MET A 19 -10.34 16.67 18.29
CA MET A 19 -10.15 16.61 19.73
C MET A 19 -9.51 17.92 20.18
N TYR A 20 -10.03 18.47 21.26
CA TYR A 20 -9.44 19.60 21.94
C TYR A 20 -8.07 19.25 22.53
N THR A 21 -7.24 20.27 22.76
CA THR A 21 -5.94 20.12 23.41
C THR A 21 -6.05 19.55 24.83
N TYR A 22 -7.18 19.73 25.50
CA TYR A 22 -7.49 19.16 26.82
C TYR A 22 -8.19 17.78 26.75
N GLY A 23 -8.25 17.15 25.58
CA GLY A 23 -8.66 15.75 25.41
C GLY A 23 -10.15 15.49 25.15
N LYS A 24 -10.99 16.53 25.15
CA LYS A 24 -12.42 16.37 24.85
C LYS A 24 -12.67 16.30 23.34
N LEU A 25 -13.54 15.39 22.90
CA LEU A 25 -13.95 15.32 21.51
C LEU A 25 -14.85 16.49 21.12
N VAL A 26 -14.63 16.99 19.91
CA VAL A 26 -15.37 18.11 19.33
C VAL A 26 -16.67 17.57 18.74
N GLN A 27 -17.78 18.24 19.04
CA GLN A 27 -19.08 17.95 18.45
C GLN A 27 -19.40 19.02 17.41
N GLY A 28 -19.91 18.64 16.25
CA GLY A 28 -19.82 19.53 15.11
C GLY A 28 -20.33 18.98 13.79
N LYS A 29 -20.31 19.85 12.79
CA LYS A 29 -20.53 19.49 11.40
C LYS A 29 -19.17 19.20 10.78
N VAL A 30 -19.03 17.99 10.24
CA VAL A 30 -17.86 17.59 9.47
C VAL A 30 -18.15 17.74 7.99
N GLN A 31 -17.18 18.25 7.25
CA GLN A 31 -17.15 18.24 5.79
C GLN A 31 -15.83 17.64 5.35
N ALA A 32 -15.88 16.69 4.43
CA ALA A 32 -14.71 16.02 3.89
C ALA A 32 -14.86 15.82 2.39
N MET A 33 -13.82 16.16 1.65
CA MET A 33 -13.75 15.98 0.21
C MET A 33 -12.60 15.05 -0.11
N VAL A 34 -12.89 13.98 -0.85
CA VAL A 34 -11.88 13.04 -1.35
C VAL A 34 -11.80 13.17 -2.86
N CYS A 35 -10.60 13.41 -3.35
CA CYS A 35 -10.33 13.68 -4.76
C CYS A 35 -9.31 12.71 -5.32
N ARG A 36 -9.48 12.39 -6.59
CA ARG A 36 -8.47 11.74 -7.42
C ARG A 36 -8.11 12.67 -8.58
N LYS A 37 -6.83 13.01 -8.67
CA LYS A 37 -6.32 13.95 -9.67
C LYS A 37 -5.85 13.23 -10.93
N PRO A 38 -5.96 13.86 -12.11
CA PRO A 38 -5.37 13.34 -13.33
C PRO A 38 -3.84 13.30 -13.23
N ILE A 39 -3.22 12.45 -14.04
CA ILE A 39 -1.79 12.53 -14.32
C ILE A 39 -1.58 13.65 -15.34
N CYS A 40 -0.83 14.67 -14.95
CA CYS A 40 -0.44 15.74 -15.86
C CYS A 40 1.00 15.49 -16.35
N TYR A 41 1.17 15.23 -17.65
CA TYR A 41 2.49 15.26 -18.26
C TYR A 41 2.83 16.68 -18.72
N SER A 42 4.09 17.10 -18.60
CA SER A 42 4.54 18.45 -18.98
C SER A 42 4.28 18.80 -20.45
N TRP A 43 4.14 17.80 -21.31
CA TRP A 43 3.90 17.92 -22.76
C TRP A 43 2.42 17.81 -23.15
N SER A 44 1.50 17.68 -22.18
CA SER A 44 0.05 17.57 -22.45
C SER A 44 -0.54 18.96 -22.72
N VAL A 45 -0.66 19.34 -23.99
CA VAL A 45 -1.25 20.62 -24.43
C VAL A 45 -2.79 20.56 -24.48
N PHE A 46 -3.40 19.38 -24.32
CA PHE A 46 -4.85 19.19 -24.43
C PHE A 46 -5.48 18.67 -23.15
N LYS A 47 -6.64 19.26 -22.81
CA LYS A 47 -7.57 18.99 -21.70
C LYS A 47 -7.06 17.96 -20.69
N THR A 48 -6.44 18.47 -19.62
CA THR A 48 -6.28 17.72 -18.38
C THR A 48 -7.65 17.16 -17.97
N ASN A 49 -7.75 15.85 -17.79
CA ASN A 49 -8.95 15.25 -17.21
C ASN A 49 -9.35 16.00 -15.93
N GLN A 50 -10.65 16.18 -15.69
CA GLN A 50 -11.10 16.84 -14.46
C GLN A 50 -10.83 15.96 -13.24
N ASP A 51 -10.55 16.61 -12.12
CA ASP A 51 -10.46 15.95 -10.81
C ASP A 51 -11.76 15.21 -10.50
N ILE A 52 -11.64 13.96 -10.05
CA ILE A 52 -12.80 13.20 -9.57
C ILE A 52 -12.89 13.44 -8.07
N CYS A 53 -13.79 14.33 -7.66
CA CYS A 53 -14.00 14.66 -6.26
C CYS A 53 -15.38 14.20 -5.77
N ARG A 54 -15.43 13.74 -4.52
CA ARG A 54 -16.66 13.41 -3.81
C ARG A 54 -16.64 14.05 -2.44
N GLU A 55 -17.73 14.74 -2.13
CA GLU A 55 -17.94 15.39 -0.86
C GLU A 55 -18.78 14.49 0.05
N HIS A 56 -18.42 14.51 1.32
CA HIS A 56 -19.03 13.77 2.40
C HIS A 56 -19.20 14.72 3.56
N SER A 57 -20.42 14.82 4.09
CA SER A 57 -20.70 15.63 5.26
C SER A 57 -21.53 14.85 6.25
N GLY A 58 -21.45 15.25 7.51
CA GLY A 58 -22.23 14.63 8.57
C GLY A 58 -22.09 15.38 9.88
N GLN A 59 -23.04 15.14 10.79
CA GLN A 59 -22.99 15.69 12.14
C GLN A 59 -22.39 14.66 13.09
N ILE A 60 -21.37 15.07 13.84
CA ILE A 60 -20.83 14.30 14.96
C ILE A 60 -21.46 14.79 16.27
N LYS A 61 -22.10 13.87 16.99
CA LYS A 61 -22.74 14.10 18.30
C LYS A 61 -22.10 13.19 19.34
N GLY A 62 -21.90 13.67 20.56
CA GLY A 62 -21.30 12.87 21.64
C GLY A 62 -19.79 12.71 21.50
N GLU A 63 -19.30 11.48 21.70
CA GLU A 63 -17.88 11.11 21.66
C GLU A 63 -17.45 10.52 20.30
N GLY A 64 -18.06 10.98 19.21
CA GLY A 64 -17.93 10.34 17.90
C GLY A 64 -17.01 11.05 16.91
N CYS A 65 -16.40 10.25 16.02
CA CYS A 65 -15.92 10.71 14.72
C CYS A 65 -16.96 10.39 13.64
N LEU A 66 -16.98 11.17 12.56
CA LEU A 66 -17.72 10.81 11.36
C LEU A 66 -17.00 9.63 10.71
N ALA A 67 -17.68 8.50 10.57
CA ALA A 67 -17.19 7.33 9.85
C ALA A 67 -18.03 7.13 8.58
N VAL A 68 -17.39 7.24 7.42
CA VAL A 68 -18.03 7.06 6.11
C VAL A 68 -17.35 5.92 5.36
N MET A 69 -18.14 5.00 4.84
CA MET A 69 -17.66 3.97 3.92
C MET A 69 -17.68 4.51 2.49
N LEU A 70 -16.50 4.61 1.88
CA LEU A 70 -16.33 5.13 0.53
C LEU A 70 -16.27 3.98 -0.46
N ASP A 71 -16.99 4.11 -1.57
CA ASP A 71 -16.92 3.17 -2.70
C ASP A 71 -15.73 3.55 -3.61
N THR A 72 -14.89 2.61 -4.00
CA THR A 72 -13.73 2.90 -4.86
C THR A 72 -14.12 3.09 -6.33
N LYS A 73 -15.27 2.56 -6.76
CA LYS A 73 -15.75 2.62 -8.15
C LYS A 73 -15.99 4.06 -8.58
N VAL A 74 -16.43 4.93 -7.68
CA VAL A 74 -16.67 6.36 -8.00
C VAL A 74 -15.38 7.12 -8.33
N TYR A 75 -14.22 6.62 -7.91
CA TYR A 75 -12.90 7.18 -8.21
C TYR A 75 -12.22 6.49 -9.40
N ASN A 76 -12.91 5.56 -10.07
CA ASN A 76 -12.44 4.82 -11.23
C ASN A 76 -11.05 4.18 -11.02
N LEU A 77 -10.81 3.52 -9.89
CA LEU A 77 -9.52 2.89 -9.53
C LEU A 77 -9.16 1.75 -10.49
N THR A 78 -8.68 2.08 -11.69
CA THR A 78 -8.27 1.15 -12.74
C THR A 78 -6.79 1.33 -13.10
N LEU A 79 -6.16 0.24 -13.55
CA LEU A 79 -4.73 0.17 -13.85
C LEU A 79 -4.27 1.06 -15.02
N GLN A 80 -5.15 1.26 -16.00
CA GLN A 80 -4.83 1.91 -17.26
C GLN A 80 -5.71 3.14 -17.43
N ASN A 81 -5.55 4.11 -16.54
CA ASN A 81 -6.24 5.39 -16.68
C ASN A 81 -5.26 6.56 -16.53
N SER A 82 -5.72 7.73 -16.94
CA SER A 82 -4.99 8.99 -16.86
C SER A 82 -5.11 9.66 -15.48
N TYR A 83 -5.29 8.89 -14.40
CA TYR A 83 -5.41 9.38 -13.03
C TYR A 83 -4.31 8.87 -12.12
N GLN A 84 -3.92 9.68 -11.15
CA GLN A 84 -2.88 9.34 -10.20
C GLN A 84 -3.26 8.10 -9.38
N PHE A 85 -2.26 7.31 -9.01
CA PHE A 85 -2.39 6.19 -8.08
C PHE A 85 -2.41 6.67 -6.63
N ARG A 86 -3.32 7.62 -6.35
CA ARG A 86 -3.43 8.32 -5.07
C ARG A 86 -4.81 8.96 -4.94
N LEU A 87 -5.35 8.96 -3.73
CA LEU A 87 -6.48 9.76 -3.31
C LEU A 87 -6.01 10.82 -2.31
N ASP A 88 -6.47 12.05 -2.49
CA ASP A 88 -6.22 13.15 -1.57
C ASP A 88 -7.53 13.51 -0.87
N ALA A 89 -7.52 13.48 0.46
CA ALA A 89 -8.65 13.85 1.30
C ALA A 89 -8.35 15.20 1.98
N VAL A 90 -9.35 16.07 2.00
CA VAL A 90 -9.34 17.34 2.70
C VAL A 90 -10.57 17.35 3.60
N ALA A 91 -10.40 17.64 4.89
CA ALA A 91 -11.52 17.66 5.82
C ALA A 91 -11.47 18.86 6.76
N SER A 92 -12.65 19.40 7.06
CA SER A 92 -12.89 20.46 8.03
C SER A 92 -13.96 20.04 9.04
N LEU A 93 -13.89 20.65 10.22
CA LEU A 93 -14.81 20.41 11.32
C LEU A 93 -15.22 21.74 11.91
N GLU A 94 -16.52 21.99 11.97
CA GLU A 94 -17.12 23.18 12.56
C GLU A 94 -17.80 22.78 13.88
N GLU A 95 -17.42 23.40 15.00
CA GLU A 95 -18.01 23.10 16.30
C GLU A 95 -19.46 23.57 16.41
N SER A 96 -20.30 22.70 16.99
CA SER A 96 -21.67 23.02 17.35
C SER A 96 -21.71 24.01 18.52
N GLY A 97 -22.28 25.20 18.28
CA GLY A 97 -22.57 26.20 19.31
C GLY A 97 -21.65 27.42 19.28
N THR A 98 -20.39 27.26 18.91
CA THR A 98 -19.44 28.37 18.74
C THR A 98 -19.26 28.77 17.27
N GLY A 99 -19.53 27.85 16.33
CA GLY A 99 -19.23 28.05 14.90
C GLY A 99 -17.73 28.08 14.61
N LEU A 100 -16.88 27.65 15.55
CA LEU A 100 -15.44 27.60 15.37
C LEU A 100 -15.08 26.52 14.34
N GLU A 101 -14.42 26.92 13.26
CA GLU A 101 -13.82 25.98 12.31
C GLU A 101 -12.42 25.55 12.77
N PHE A 102 -12.21 24.25 12.84
CA PHE A 102 -10.91 23.64 13.08
C PHE A 102 -10.09 23.62 11.80
N ASN A 103 -8.75 23.62 11.96
CA ASN A 103 -7.82 23.58 10.85
C ASN A 103 -8.13 22.44 9.87
N THR A 104 -8.21 22.81 8.59
CA THR A 104 -8.39 21.86 7.51
C THR A 104 -7.24 20.86 7.48
N THR A 105 -7.55 19.57 7.63
CA THR A 105 -6.56 18.50 7.58
C THR A 105 -6.52 17.89 6.20
N THR A 106 -5.31 17.68 5.68
CA THR A 106 -5.09 16.96 4.43
C THR A 106 -4.49 15.58 4.72
N GLN A 107 -5.00 14.56 4.05
CA GLN A 107 -4.49 13.20 4.16
C GLN A 107 -4.41 12.58 2.78
N THR A 108 -3.32 11.88 2.51
CA THR A 108 -3.13 11.15 1.26
C THR A 108 -3.27 9.65 1.51
N CYS A 109 -3.93 8.96 0.58
CA CYS A 109 -4.00 7.50 0.49
C CYS A 109 -3.36 7.07 -0.83
N ARG A 110 -2.37 6.17 -0.76
CA ARG A 110 -1.77 5.58 -1.95
C ARG A 110 -2.67 4.49 -2.52
N VAL A 111 -2.82 4.45 -3.83
CA VAL A 111 -3.50 3.34 -4.52
C VAL A 111 -2.42 2.47 -5.14
N THR A 112 -2.49 1.16 -4.97
CA THR A 112 -1.51 0.22 -5.55
C THR A 112 -2.19 -0.93 -6.26
N SER A 113 -1.59 -1.38 -7.36
CA SER A 113 -1.94 -2.65 -8.01
C SER A 113 -1.15 -3.83 -7.46
N SER A 114 0.00 -3.56 -6.82
CA SER A 114 0.80 -4.57 -6.15
C SER A 114 0.13 -4.93 -4.83
N ILE A 115 -0.56 -6.09 -4.82
CA ILE A 115 -1.29 -6.59 -3.65
C ILE A 115 -0.33 -7.25 -2.64
N ILE A 116 0.82 -7.72 -3.13
CA ILE A 116 1.85 -8.40 -2.35
C ILE A 116 3.20 -7.71 -2.62
N HIS A 117 3.93 -7.43 -1.55
CA HIS A 117 5.31 -6.99 -1.58
C HIS A 117 6.22 -8.12 -1.08
N SER A 118 7.12 -8.56 -1.94
CA SER A 118 8.16 -9.52 -1.61
C SER A 118 9.52 -8.83 -1.56
N SER A 119 10.32 -9.13 -0.55
CA SER A 119 11.74 -8.76 -0.48
C SER A 119 12.58 -9.97 -0.12
N PHE A 120 13.82 -9.99 -0.59
CA PHE A 120 14.78 -11.03 -0.28
C PHE A 120 16.16 -10.41 -0.03
N TRP A 121 16.94 -11.06 0.81
CA TRP A 121 18.33 -10.67 1.05
C TRP A 121 19.19 -11.90 1.33
N ILE A 122 20.42 -11.84 0.82
CA ILE A 122 21.44 -12.87 1.03
C ILE A 122 22.16 -12.51 2.33
N ILE A 123 22.31 -13.51 3.20
CA ILE A 123 22.97 -13.36 4.50
C ILE A 123 24.42 -13.83 4.38
N SER A 124 24.60 -15.01 3.78
CA SER A 124 25.92 -15.59 3.58
C SER A 124 25.94 -16.45 2.33
N THR A 125 27.12 -16.57 1.74
CA THR A 125 27.41 -17.52 0.67
C THR A 125 28.70 -18.22 1.04
N THR A 126 28.63 -19.52 1.26
CA THR A 126 29.82 -20.30 1.61
C THR A 126 30.40 -20.91 0.34
N SER A 127 31.56 -20.41 -0.09
CA SER A 127 32.22 -20.89 -1.32
C SER A 127 32.61 -22.37 -1.26
N GLN A 128 32.88 -22.89 -0.06
CA GLN A 128 33.24 -24.29 0.23
C GLN A 128 32.04 -25.23 0.20
N ASP A 129 30.94 -24.87 0.89
CA ASP A 129 29.76 -25.74 0.98
C ASP A 129 28.77 -25.56 -0.16
N HIS A 130 28.99 -24.60 -1.06
CA HIS A 130 28.13 -24.32 -2.22
C HIS A 130 26.68 -23.93 -1.87
N HIS A 131 26.42 -23.57 -0.61
CA HIS A 131 25.12 -23.12 -0.17
C HIS A 131 25.09 -21.59 -0.01
N THR A 132 24.03 -20.98 -0.51
CA THR A 132 23.66 -19.58 -0.22
C THR A 132 22.50 -19.57 0.75
N VAL A 133 22.66 -18.85 1.87
CA VAL A 133 21.61 -18.67 2.87
C VAL A 133 21.07 -17.26 2.78
N GLY A 134 19.75 -17.13 2.83
CA GLY A 134 19.08 -15.84 2.82
C GLY A 134 17.72 -15.89 3.50
N TRP A 135 17.08 -14.73 3.57
CA TRP A 135 15.71 -14.60 4.06
C TRP A 135 14.81 -14.05 2.95
N LEU A 136 13.58 -14.52 2.96
CA LEU A 136 12.45 -14.06 2.17
C LEU A 136 11.46 -13.39 3.11
N LYS A 137 10.88 -12.26 2.70
CA LYS A 137 9.82 -11.58 3.43
C LYS A 137 8.67 -11.25 2.51
N LEU A 138 7.46 -11.48 3.01
CA LEU A 138 6.22 -11.30 2.28
C LEU A 138 5.21 -10.51 3.11
N ASN A 139 4.78 -9.38 2.55
CA ASN A 139 3.77 -8.52 3.15
C ASN A 139 2.66 -8.22 2.13
N SER A 140 1.46 -7.94 2.61
CA SER A 140 0.41 -7.34 1.81
C SER A 140 0.77 -5.89 1.42
N ALA A 141 0.01 -5.31 0.51
CA ALA A 141 0.04 -3.88 0.19
C ALA A 141 -0.05 -2.98 1.43
N SER A 142 -0.86 -3.39 2.42
CA SER A 142 -1.06 -2.68 3.70
C SER A 142 0.03 -2.95 4.74
N GLY A 143 1.05 -3.74 4.40
CA GLY A 143 2.18 -4.06 5.28
C GLY A 143 1.92 -5.25 6.21
N ILE A 144 0.76 -5.90 6.11
CA ILE A 144 0.41 -7.05 6.95
C ILE A 144 1.26 -8.25 6.53
N PRO A 145 1.97 -8.93 7.45
CA PRO A 145 2.72 -10.13 7.13
C PRO A 145 1.85 -11.27 6.58
N LEU A 146 2.38 -12.03 5.62
CA LEU A 146 1.66 -13.13 4.99
C LEU A 146 2.30 -14.48 5.32
N ASN A 147 1.58 -15.32 6.08
CA ASN A 147 1.92 -16.70 6.35
C ASN A 147 1.32 -17.60 5.25
N THR A 148 2.09 -17.82 4.18
CA THR A 148 1.67 -18.64 3.03
C THR A 148 2.86 -19.42 2.45
N LYS A 149 2.57 -20.32 1.51
CA LYS A 149 3.56 -21.09 0.77
C LYS A 149 4.10 -20.26 -0.40
N VAL A 150 5.42 -20.19 -0.54
CA VAL A 150 6.11 -19.45 -1.61
C VAL A 150 7.07 -20.35 -2.38
N PHE A 151 7.19 -20.10 -3.68
CA PHE A 151 8.11 -20.82 -4.56
C PHE A 151 9.30 -19.92 -4.90
N LEU A 152 10.50 -20.33 -4.54
CA LEU A 152 11.73 -19.68 -4.95
C LEU A 152 12.25 -20.38 -6.21
N THR A 153 12.11 -19.73 -7.35
CA THR A 153 12.65 -20.21 -8.62
C THR A 153 13.92 -19.44 -8.96
N VAL A 154 15.03 -20.17 -9.10
CA VAL A 154 16.32 -19.62 -9.52
C VAL A 154 16.60 -20.11 -10.93
N TYR A 155 16.79 -19.16 -11.84
CA TYR A 155 17.17 -19.42 -13.22
C TYR A 155 18.51 -18.75 -13.51
N TYR A 156 19.51 -19.56 -13.82
CA TYR A 156 20.84 -19.06 -14.16
C TYR A 156 21.50 -20.01 -15.17
N ARG A 157 22.16 -19.46 -16.20
CA ARG A 157 22.86 -20.22 -17.26
C ARG A 157 22.06 -21.43 -17.82
N GLY A 158 20.75 -21.25 -18.06
CA GLY A 158 19.90 -22.29 -18.62
C GLY A 158 19.51 -23.41 -17.66
N LYS A 159 19.94 -23.36 -16.40
CA LYS A 159 19.54 -24.30 -15.34
C LYS A 159 18.53 -23.62 -14.42
N MET A 160 17.47 -24.36 -14.09
CA MET A 160 16.37 -23.89 -13.26
C MET A 160 16.21 -24.81 -12.05
N GLN A 161 16.12 -24.22 -10.87
CA GLN A 161 15.78 -24.92 -9.63
C GLN A 161 14.60 -24.19 -8.99
N THR A 162 13.63 -24.96 -8.49
CA THR A 162 12.48 -24.41 -7.77
C THR A 162 12.39 -25.09 -6.42
N GLU A 163 12.51 -24.29 -5.37
CA GLU A 163 12.34 -24.74 -4.00
C GLU A 163 11.10 -24.12 -3.38
N THR A 164 10.51 -24.81 -2.40
CA THR A 164 9.31 -24.33 -1.75
C THR A 164 9.53 -24.05 -0.28
N TYR A 165 9.06 -22.88 0.17
CA TYR A 165 9.18 -22.43 1.55
C TYR A 165 7.82 -22.06 2.14
N LEU A 166 7.67 -22.28 3.44
CA LEU A 166 6.52 -21.83 4.21
C LEU A 166 6.93 -20.60 5.01
N MET A 167 6.23 -19.49 4.82
CA MET A 167 6.46 -18.27 5.59
C MET A 167 5.92 -18.45 7.01
N ASP A 168 6.60 -17.88 7.99
CA ASP A 168 6.14 -17.89 9.38
C ASP A 168 5.04 -16.84 9.66
N HIS A 169 4.62 -16.73 10.91
CA HIS A 169 3.63 -15.74 11.35
C HIS A 169 4.08 -14.28 11.20
N THR A 170 5.39 -14.02 11.05
CA THR A 170 5.97 -12.71 10.76
C THR A 170 6.12 -12.46 9.26
N GLY A 171 5.66 -13.40 8.43
CA GLY A 171 5.76 -13.34 6.98
C GLY A 171 7.20 -13.47 6.49
N VAL A 172 8.05 -14.21 7.22
CA VAL A 172 9.46 -14.42 6.90
C VAL A 172 9.74 -15.91 6.74
N ALA A 173 10.63 -16.27 5.83
CA ALA A 173 11.21 -17.61 5.73
C ALA A 173 12.71 -17.53 5.47
N SER A 174 13.48 -18.38 6.14
CA SER A 174 14.87 -18.63 5.76
C SER A 174 14.95 -19.66 4.65
N PHE A 175 15.79 -19.40 3.65
CA PHE A 175 16.08 -20.34 2.58
C PHE A 175 17.55 -20.70 2.55
N THR A 176 17.82 -21.91 2.05
CA THR A 176 19.16 -22.38 1.75
C THR A 176 19.14 -22.93 0.34
N LEU A 177 19.96 -22.34 -0.53
CA LEU A 177 20.02 -22.66 -1.95
C LEU A 177 21.33 -23.38 -2.24
N ASP A 178 21.26 -24.62 -2.70
CA ASP A 178 22.41 -25.31 -3.27
C ASP A 178 22.74 -24.69 -4.64
N THR A 179 23.93 -24.10 -4.75
CA THR A 179 24.42 -23.45 -5.97
C THR A 179 25.27 -24.36 -6.86
N SER A 180 25.49 -25.61 -6.45
CA SER A 180 26.26 -26.62 -7.19
C SER A 180 25.82 -26.78 -8.65
N PRO A 181 24.50 -26.71 -9.01
CA PRO A 181 24.10 -26.91 -10.39
C PRO A 181 24.65 -25.83 -11.32
N TRP A 182 24.93 -24.61 -10.87
CA TRP A 182 25.27 -23.48 -11.73
C TRP A 182 26.76 -23.21 -11.91
N ARG A 183 27.60 -23.94 -11.18
CA ARG A 183 29.03 -23.88 -11.41
C ARG A 183 29.32 -24.66 -12.70
N ASP A 184 30.04 -24.04 -13.64
CA ASP A 184 30.67 -24.85 -14.67
C ASP A 184 31.59 -25.85 -13.95
N SER A 185 31.51 -27.12 -14.30
CA SER A 185 32.66 -27.99 -14.11
C SER A 185 33.80 -27.31 -14.86
N ASP A 186 34.74 -26.71 -14.12
CA ASP A 186 35.94 -26.12 -14.68
C ASP A 186 36.47 -27.10 -15.74
N LYS A 187 36.33 -26.75 -17.02
CA LYS A 187 37.07 -27.43 -18.07
C LYS A 187 38.52 -27.03 -17.82
N VAL A 188 39.18 -27.78 -16.94
CA VAL A 188 40.63 -27.86 -16.88
C VAL A 188 41.02 -28.51 -18.20
N SER A 189 41.18 -27.68 -19.24
CA SER A 189 41.93 -28.05 -20.43
C SER A 189 43.40 -28.02 -20.03
N SER A 190 43.88 -29.16 -19.55
CA SER A 190 45.30 -29.53 -19.54
C SER A 190 45.81 -29.75 -20.95
#